data_AF-A0AA43QVR0-F1
#
_entry.id   AF-A0AA43QVR0-F1
#
_cell.length_a   1.000
_cell.length_b   1.000
_cell.length_c   1.000
_cell.angle_alpha   90.00
_cell.angle_beta   90.00
_cell.angle_gamma   90.00
#
_symmetry.space_group_name_H-M   'P 1'
#
loop_
_entity.id
_entity.type
_entity.pdbx_description
1 polymer ?
#
loop_
_entity_poly.entity_id
_entity_poly.type
_entity_poly.pdbx_seq_one_letter_code
_entity_poly.pdbx_strand_id
1 'polypeptide(L)'
;MWKTLPKFVPTPIGCGTYKTNSDIHFFLCELVNMTDDVPEIQAFTKTLAELHTKGISPNSMYGFEVPTYKGTIPQYTKWHDTWEEAFYHSLRWFMLAEEKSQGADEEMERLCHGVLEVVIPRLLRPLETGGRSILPRLIHGDVWAGNASTNIDTNMPVVYDGACLYAHSEMEMAAWRPIRHLIGRQYMKAYFNYFPVSMPEEDQDDRNLLYYLRWDLKSSALFSGNLRYRNMAKETMKTLINKFPGGYEAWAIDRGEKVVVRNTPYATVLPQL
;
A
#
# COMPACT_ATOMS: atom_id res chain seq x y z
N MET A 1 6.16 -6.48 -12.38
CA MET A 1 5.01 -6.03 -13.19
C MET A 1 5.14 -6.39 -14.66
N TRP A 2 6.19 -5.94 -15.38
CA TRP A 2 6.34 -6.23 -16.81
C TRP A 2 6.20 -7.73 -17.16
N LYS A 3 6.89 -8.63 -16.44
CA LYS A 3 6.74 -10.09 -16.62
C LYS A 3 5.30 -10.60 -16.47
N THR A 4 4.49 -9.93 -15.66
CA THR A 4 3.09 -10.32 -15.38
C THR A 4 2.12 -9.75 -16.41
N LEU A 5 2.34 -8.49 -16.83
CA LEU A 5 1.47 -7.79 -17.77
C LEU A 5 2.28 -6.82 -18.66
N PRO A 6 2.96 -7.32 -19.72
CA PRO A 6 3.98 -6.57 -20.48
C PRO A 6 3.51 -5.30 -21.21
N LYS A 7 2.19 -5.10 -21.38
CA LYS A 7 1.61 -3.92 -22.06
C LYS A 7 1.05 -2.86 -21.11
N PHE A 8 1.02 -3.14 -19.81
CA PHE A 8 0.49 -2.22 -18.81
C PHE A 8 1.57 -1.32 -18.21
N VAL A 9 2.84 -1.62 -18.44
CA VAL A 9 4.00 -0.86 -17.98
C VAL A 9 5.01 -0.70 -19.12
N PRO A 10 5.81 0.37 -19.16
CA PRO A 10 6.90 0.49 -20.11
C PRO A 10 7.85 -0.70 -20.02
N THR A 11 8.29 -1.23 -21.17
CA THR A 11 9.23 -2.35 -21.21
C THR A 11 10.57 -1.95 -20.58
N PRO A 12 11.05 -2.64 -19.52
CA PRO A 12 12.37 -2.37 -18.95
C PRO A 12 13.45 -2.87 -19.91
N ILE A 13 14.44 -2.02 -20.20
CA ILE A 13 15.55 -2.32 -21.12
C ILE A 13 16.82 -2.66 -20.33
N GLY A 14 17.12 -1.88 -19.29
CA GLY A 14 18.29 -2.13 -18.45
C GLY A 14 18.48 -1.10 -17.36
N CYS A 15 19.41 -1.35 -16.44
CA CYS A 15 19.85 -0.41 -15.44
C CYS A 15 21.36 -0.56 -15.21
N GLY A 16 21.97 0.43 -14.56
CA GLY A 16 23.39 0.36 -14.24
C GLY A 16 23.89 1.56 -13.46
N THR A 17 25.20 1.55 -13.22
CA THR A 17 25.94 2.62 -12.54
C THR A 17 26.95 3.21 -13.51
N TYR A 18 27.14 4.53 -13.46
CA TYR A 18 28.11 5.22 -14.31
C TYR A 18 29.52 4.74 -13.99
N LYS A 19 30.31 4.41 -15.02
CA LYS A 19 31.70 3.95 -14.83
C LYS A 19 32.59 5.00 -14.15
N THR A 20 32.31 6.28 -14.39
CA THR A 20 33.08 7.42 -13.88
C THR A 20 32.60 7.92 -12.51
N ASN A 21 31.43 7.48 -12.04
CA ASN A 21 30.87 7.89 -10.76
C ASN A 21 29.96 6.79 -10.20
N SER A 22 30.37 6.19 -9.08
CA SER A 22 29.64 5.10 -8.41
C SER A 22 28.29 5.52 -7.80
N ASP A 23 28.07 6.82 -7.63
CA ASP A 23 26.89 7.37 -6.96
C ASP A 23 25.79 7.77 -7.95
N ILE A 24 26.03 7.62 -9.26
CA ILE A 24 25.07 7.93 -10.31
C ILE A 24 24.60 6.63 -10.97
N HIS A 25 23.31 6.37 -10.84
CA HIS A 25 22.65 5.21 -11.41
C HIS A 25 21.68 5.62 -12.52
N PHE A 26 21.39 4.70 -13.44
CA PHE A 26 20.42 4.91 -14.51
C PHE A 26 19.50 3.71 -14.67
N PHE A 27 18.31 3.99 -15.20
CA PHE A 27 17.34 3.01 -15.67
C PHE A 27 16.92 3.41 -17.08
N LEU A 28 16.84 2.43 -17.98
CA LEU A 28 16.40 2.56 -19.35
C LEU A 28 15.13 1.73 -19.52
N CYS A 29 14.11 2.32 -20.12
CA CYS A 29 12.88 1.67 -20.51
C CYS A 29 12.39 2.17 -21.86
N GLU A 30 11.38 1.50 -22.37
CA GLU A 30 10.60 1.92 -23.54
C GLU A 30 10.07 3.36 -23.36
N LEU A 31 10.25 4.17 -24.40
CA LEU A 31 9.57 5.44 -24.51
C LEU A 31 8.14 5.18 -24.98
N VAL A 32 7.17 5.49 -24.13
CA VAL A 32 5.74 5.36 -24.43
C VAL A 32 5.16 6.76 -24.64
N ASN A 33 4.54 7.01 -25.80
CA ASN A 33 3.82 8.26 -26.04
C ASN A 33 2.50 8.23 -25.26
N MET A 34 2.31 9.19 -24.37
CA MET A 34 1.19 9.21 -23.41
C MET A 34 0.33 10.45 -23.57
N THR A 35 -0.95 10.34 -23.21
CA THR A 35 -1.83 11.50 -23.05
C THR A 35 -1.46 12.31 -21.80
N ASP A 36 -1.87 13.58 -21.76
CA ASP A 36 -1.75 14.42 -20.55
C ASP A 36 -2.88 14.17 -19.52
N ASP A 37 -3.83 13.28 -19.86
CA ASP A 37 -4.98 12.93 -19.04
C ASP A 37 -4.81 11.60 -18.29
N VAL A 38 -5.59 11.45 -17.21
CA VAL A 38 -5.76 10.15 -16.53
C VAL A 38 -6.51 9.14 -17.41
N PRO A 39 -6.22 7.84 -17.30
CA PRO A 39 -6.82 6.83 -18.16
C PRO A 39 -8.32 6.64 -17.91
N GLU A 40 -9.06 6.24 -18.94
CA GLU A 40 -10.50 5.96 -18.81
C GLU A 40 -10.76 4.90 -17.72
N ILE A 41 -11.77 5.16 -16.88
CA ILE A 41 -12.03 4.43 -15.64
C ILE A 41 -12.19 2.93 -15.87
N GLN A 42 -13.03 2.50 -16.81
CA GLN A 42 -13.31 1.08 -17.02
C GLN A 42 -12.10 0.35 -17.59
N ALA A 43 -11.46 0.91 -18.61
CA ALA A 43 -10.26 0.35 -19.22
C ALA A 43 -9.13 0.19 -18.18
N PHE A 44 -8.87 1.24 -17.40
CA PHE A 44 -7.83 1.24 -16.38
C PHE A 44 -8.10 0.21 -15.28
N THR A 45 -9.28 0.26 -14.69
CA THR A 45 -9.61 -0.58 -13.53
C THR A 45 -9.72 -2.06 -13.89
N LYS A 46 -10.20 -2.39 -15.10
CA LYS A 46 -10.15 -3.74 -15.65
C LYS A 46 -8.71 -4.24 -15.82
N THR A 47 -7.83 -3.40 -16.37
CA THR A 47 -6.42 -3.77 -16.60
C THR A 47 -5.65 -3.93 -15.27
N LEU A 48 -5.93 -3.07 -14.28
CA LEU A 48 -5.36 -3.21 -12.94
C LEU A 48 -5.85 -4.47 -12.23
N ALA A 49 -7.14 -4.80 -12.34
CA ALA A 49 -7.68 -6.06 -11.82
C ALA A 49 -7.04 -7.30 -12.49
N GLU A 50 -6.73 -7.21 -13.78
CA GLU A 50 -5.98 -8.26 -14.49
C GLU A 50 -4.56 -8.43 -13.95
N LEU A 51 -3.85 -7.33 -13.65
CA LEU A 51 -2.54 -7.37 -12.98
C LEU A 51 -2.64 -8.09 -11.63
N HIS A 52 -3.61 -7.73 -10.79
CA HIS A 52 -3.79 -8.34 -9.48
C HIS A 52 -4.22 -9.82 -9.57
N THR A 53 -4.98 -10.18 -10.61
CA THR A 53 -5.41 -11.56 -10.85
C THR A 53 -4.22 -12.44 -11.25
N LYS A 54 -3.38 -11.99 -12.18
CA LYS A 54 -2.23 -12.75 -12.71
C LYS A 54 -0.98 -12.64 -11.84
N GLY A 55 -0.83 -11.55 -11.10
CA GLY A 55 0.31 -11.25 -10.26
C GLY A 55 0.22 -11.97 -8.92
N ILE A 56 0.41 -13.27 -8.92
CA ILE A 56 0.41 -14.09 -7.70
C ILE A 56 1.83 -14.13 -7.13
N SER A 57 1.95 -14.04 -5.80
CA SER A 57 3.25 -14.18 -5.12
C SER A 57 3.90 -15.53 -5.42
N PRO A 58 5.21 -15.55 -5.78
CA PRO A 58 5.91 -16.78 -6.17
C PRO A 58 6.09 -17.76 -5.00
N ASN A 59 6.00 -17.30 -3.76
CA ASN A 59 6.18 -18.10 -2.55
C ASN A 59 4.94 -18.08 -1.64
N SER A 60 3.80 -17.56 -2.12
CA SER A 60 2.57 -17.40 -1.34
C SER A 60 2.69 -16.51 -0.10
N MET A 61 3.76 -15.70 0.01
CA MET A 61 3.98 -14.75 1.11
C MET A 61 3.78 -13.30 0.65
N TYR A 62 3.57 -12.40 1.61
CA TYR A 62 3.55 -10.94 1.41
C TYR A 62 4.95 -10.36 1.58
N GLY A 63 5.33 -9.39 0.75
CA GLY A 63 6.68 -8.83 0.74
C GLY A 63 7.18 -8.55 -0.67
N PHE A 64 8.49 -8.44 -0.86
CA PHE A 64 9.09 -8.33 -2.19
C PHE A 64 10.54 -8.81 -2.18
N GLU A 65 11.02 -9.26 -3.34
CA GLU A 65 12.36 -9.85 -3.46
C GLU A 65 13.50 -8.86 -3.17
N VAL A 66 13.29 -7.58 -3.51
CA VAL A 66 14.25 -6.50 -3.34
C VAL A 66 13.60 -5.31 -2.64
N PRO A 67 14.37 -4.46 -1.94
CA PRO A 67 13.85 -3.17 -1.47
C PRO A 67 13.30 -2.35 -2.64
N THR A 68 12.06 -1.90 -2.52
CA THR A 68 11.45 -0.91 -3.41
C THR A 68 11.36 0.42 -2.68
N TYR A 69 11.11 1.53 -3.39
CA TYR A 69 11.18 2.87 -2.80
C TYR A 69 9.88 3.64 -3.02
N LYS A 70 9.52 4.47 -2.05
CA LYS A 70 8.48 5.49 -2.18
C LYS A 70 9.10 6.87 -2.04
N GLY A 71 9.33 7.53 -3.18
CA GLY A 71 10.24 8.67 -3.21
C GLY A 71 11.64 8.20 -2.81
N THR A 72 12.25 8.87 -1.85
CA THR A 72 13.59 8.54 -1.33
C THR A 72 13.57 7.54 -0.17
N ILE A 73 12.39 7.12 0.30
CA ILE A 73 12.27 6.24 1.48
C ILE A 73 12.20 4.78 1.01
N PRO A 74 13.12 3.90 1.45
CA PRO A 74 13.01 2.47 1.18
C PRO A 74 11.74 1.91 1.84
N GLN A 75 11.06 0.99 1.17
CA GLN A 75 9.93 0.26 1.73
C GLN A 75 10.44 -0.96 2.51
N TYR A 76 9.70 -1.34 3.55
CA TYR A 76 9.88 -2.63 4.19
C TYR A 76 9.33 -3.75 3.28
N THR A 77 10.22 -4.65 2.84
CA THR A 77 9.91 -5.71 1.85
C THR A 77 10.13 -7.13 2.34
N LYS A 78 10.45 -7.34 3.63
CA LYS A 78 10.64 -8.70 4.17
C LYS A 78 9.37 -9.53 4.00
N TRP A 79 9.58 -10.84 3.83
CA TRP A 79 8.51 -11.80 3.60
C TRP A 79 7.79 -12.17 4.90
N HIS A 80 6.45 -12.20 4.84
CA HIS A 80 5.58 -12.62 5.95
C HIS A 80 4.43 -13.48 5.44
N ASP A 81 3.97 -14.42 6.27
CA ASP A 81 2.92 -15.37 5.91
C ASP A 81 1.52 -14.75 5.97
N THR A 82 1.33 -13.71 6.78
CA THR A 82 0.04 -13.07 7.01
C THR A 82 0.05 -11.61 6.58
N TRP A 83 -1.07 -11.12 6.07
CA TRP A 83 -1.17 -9.71 5.66
C TRP A 83 -1.09 -8.76 6.85
N GLU A 84 -1.69 -9.15 7.98
CA GLU A 84 -1.65 -8.38 9.23
C GLU A 84 -0.22 -8.07 9.66
N GLU A 85 0.64 -9.10 9.68
CA GLU A 85 2.05 -8.97 10.07
C GLU A 85 2.85 -8.15 9.05
N ALA A 86 2.67 -8.43 7.75
CA ALA A 86 3.33 -7.68 6.69
C ALA A 86 2.99 -6.18 6.76
N PHE A 87 1.72 -5.85 6.95
CA PHE A 87 1.27 -4.47 7.04
C PHE A 87 1.68 -3.81 8.35
N TYR A 88 1.70 -4.53 9.47
CA TYR A 88 2.22 -4.05 10.76
C TYR A 88 3.65 -3.52 10.61
N HIS A 89 4.56 -4.34 10.07
CA HIS A 89 5.96 -3.93 9.89
C HIS A 89 6.09 -2.81 8.86
N SER A 90 5.32 -2.86 7.78
CA SER A 90 5.30 -1.81 6.76
C SER A 90 4.84 -0.45 7.33
N LEU A 91 3.78 -0.43 8.15
CA LEU A 91 3.29 0.80 8.76
C LEU A 91 4.26 1.32 9.83
N ARG A 92 4.78 0.44 10.70
CA ARG A 92 5.78 0.79 11.72
C ARG A 92 7.04 1.39 11.10
N TRP A 93 7.47 0.87 9.95
CA TRP A 93 8.60 1.41 9.19
C TRP A 93 8.38 2.88 8.79
N PHE A 94 7.20 3.22 8.27
CA PHE A 94 6.88 4.61 7.94
C PHE A 94 6.67 5.50 9.17
N MET A 95 6.16 4.96 10.29
CA MET A 95 6.10 5.70 11.55
C MET A 95 7.49 6.10 12.05
N LEU A 96 8.47 5.19 11.95
CA LEU A 96 9.87 5.49 12.32
C LEU A 96 10.54 6.46 11.35
N ALA A 97 10.28 6.32 10.04
CA ALA A 97 10.79 7.28 9.05
C ALA A 97 10.24 8.69 9.30
N GLU A 98 8.97 8.77 9.70
CA GLU A 98 8.30 10.00 10.06
C GLU A 98 8.91 10.64 11.31
N GLU A 99 9.09 9.85 12.37
CA GLU A 99 9.73 10.30 13.61
C GLU A 99 11.18 10.76 13.37
N LYS A 100 11.95 10.02 12.55
CA LYS A 100 13.31 10.40 12.15
C LYS A 100 13.34 11.74 11.42
N SER A 101 12.34 12.00 10.56
CA SER A 101 12.26 13.25 9.79
C SER A 101 11.74 14.43 10.59
N GLN A 102 10.73 14.22 11.44
CA GLN A 102 9.93 15.30 12.02
C GLN A 102 10.13 15.43 13.55
N GLY A 103 10.92 14.54 14.15
CA GLY A 103 11.19 14.49 15.58
C GLY A 103 10.12 13.75 16.38
N ALA A 104 10.46 13.42 17.63
CA ALA A 104 9.55 12.74 18.57
C ALA A 104 8.33 13.61 18.91
N ASP A 105 7.18 12.95 19.11
CA ASP A 105 5.91 13.57 19.50
C ASP A 105 5.09 12.56 20.32
N GLU A 106 4.82 12.89 21.58
CA GLU A 106 4.18 11.95 22.52
C GLU A 106 2.75 11.55 22.10
N GLU A 107 2.01 12.46 21.46
CA GLU A 107 0.67 12.15 20.94
C GLU A 107 0.79 11.17 19.77
N MET A 108 1.73 11.41 18.86
CA MET A 108 2.03 10.53 17.74
C MET A 108 2.42 9.13 18.22
N GLU A 109 3.28 9.02 19.23
CA GLU A 109 3.69 7.74 19.82
C GLU A 109 2.48 6.96 20.37
N ARG A 110 1.64 7.60 21.18
CA ARG A 110 0.40 6.98 21.72
C ARG A 110 -0.55 6.53 20.62
N LEU A 111 -0.75 7.38 19.60
CA LEU A 111 -1.62 7.06 18.47
C LEU A 111 -1.05 5.91 17.62
N CYS A 112 0.26 5.89 17.39
CA CYS A 112 0.93 4.79 16.69
C CYS A 112 0.73 3.47 17.43
N HIS A 113 0.89 3.47 18.75
CA HIS A 113 0.62 2.29 19.58
C HIS A 113 -0.84 1.81 19.43
N GLY A 114 -1.82 2.70 19.56
CA GLY A 114 -3.23 2.33 19.38
C GLY A 114 -3.54 1.76 17.99
N VAL A 115 -2.93 2.29 16.93
CA VAL A 115 -3.12 1.75 15.58
C VAL A 115 -2.49 0.37 15.44
N LEU A 116 -1.25 0.20 15.88
CA LEU A 116 -0.51 -1.05 15.75
C LEU A 116 -1.15 -2.19 16.54
N GLU A 117 -1.62 -1.91 17.76
CA GLU A 117 -2.10 -2.93 18.70
C GLU A 117 -3.59 -3.20 18.62
N VAL A 118 -4.40 -2.21 18.22
CA VAL A 118 -5.86 -2.33 18.23
C VAL A 118 -6.42 -2.32 16.83
N VAL A 119 -6.09 -1.30 16.04
CA VAL A 119 -6.73 -1.07 14.73
C VAL A 119 -6.27 -2.09 13.69
N ILE A 120 -4.96 -2.36 13.58
CA ILE A 120 -4.41 -3.33 12.62
C ILE A 120 -5.01 -4.72 12.85
N PRO A 121 -4.95 -5.31 14.06
CA PRO A 121 -5.61 -6.58 14.34
C PRO A 121 -7.08 -6.55 14.00
N ARG A 122 -7.82 -5.50 14.40
CA ARG A 122 -9.25 -5.39 14.15
C ARG A 122 -9.59 -5.43 12.67
N LEU A 123 -8.84 -4.72 11.82
CA LEU A 123 -9.18 -4.57 10.41
C LEU A 123 -8.57 -5.62 9.50
N LEU A 124 -7.40 -6.17 9.86
CA LEU A 124 -6.64 -7.05 8.97
C LEU A 124 -6.69 -8.52 9.36
N ARG A 125 -6.77 -8.86 10.66
CA ARG A 125 -6.91 -10.26 11.10
C ARG A 125 -8.18 -10.94 10.58
N PRO A 126 -9.34 -10.26 10.49
CA PRO A 126 -10.54 -10.87 9.91
C PRO A 126 -10.36 -11.37 8.46
N LEU A 127 -9.47 -10.76 7.66
CA LEU A 127 -9.24 -11.17 6.26
C LEU A 127 -8.76 -12.62 6.12
N GLU A 128 -8.15 -13.17 7.17
CA GLU A 128 -7.48 -14.49 7.18
C GLU A 128 -7.92 -15.36 8.36
N THR A 129 -9.02 -15.02 9.04
CA THR A 129 -9.60 -15.79 10.15
C THR A 129 -11.09 -16.04 9.92
N GLY A 130 -11.72 -16.90 10.71
CA GLY A 130 -13.15 -17.24 10.52
C GLY A 130 -13.42 -17.97 9.20
N GLY A 131 -12.45 -18.74 8.69
CA GLY A 131 -12.54 -19.45 7.40
C GLY A 131 -12.30 -18.58 6.18
N ARG A 132 -12.00 -17.28 6.36
CA ARG A 132 -11.64 -16.35 5.28
C ARG A 132 -10.15 -16.47 4.96
N SER A 133 -9.80 -16.14 3.72
CA SER A 133 -8.43 -16.08 3.24
C SER A 133 -8.32 -15.06 2.11
N ILE A 134 -7.21 -14.35 2.08
CA ILE A 134 -6.79 -13.51 0.95
C ILE A 134 -5.48 -14.04 0.38
N LEU A 135 -5.15 -13.64 -0.85
CA LEU A 135 -3.92 -14.04 -1.53
C LEU A 135 -2.99 -12.82 -1.70
N PRO A 136 -1.66 -12.96 -1.50
CA PRO A 136 -0.72 -11.90 -1.81
C PRO A 136 -0.71 -11.61 -3.31
N ARG A 137 -1.14 -10.40 -3.69
CA ARG A 137 -1.21 -9.92 -5.07
C ARG A 137 -0.10 -8.92 -5.34
N LEU A 138 0.49 -9.00 -6.53
CA LEU A 138 1.43 -8.00 -7.03
C LEU A 138 0.68 -6.69 -7.24
N ILE A 139 1.01 -5.69 -6.44
CA ILE A 139 0.51 -4.32 -6.59
C ILE A 139 1.58 -3.44 -7.26
N HIS A 140 1.14 -2.41 -7.97
CA HIS A 140 1.97 -1.29 -8.41
C HIS A 140 2.53 -0.54 -7.19
N GLY A 141 1.69 -0.31 -6.19
CA GLY A 141 2.09 0.21 -4.87
C GLY A 141 2.20 1.73 -4.80
N ASP A 142 2.20 2.45 -5.92
CA ASP A 142 2.18 3.92 -5.96
C ASP A 142 1.34 4.45 -7.13
N VAL A 143 0.18 3.86 -7.41
CA VAL A 143 -0.64 4.28 -8.55
C VAL A 143 -1.56 5.46 -8.21
N TRP A 144 -1.18 6.65 -8.66
CA TRP A 144 -1.97 7.89 -8.55
C TRP A 144 -1.95 8.61 -9.91
N ALA A 145 -2.64 9.75 -10.02
CA ALA A 145 -2.76 10.48 -11.29
C ALA A 145 -1.41 10.84 -11.95
N GLY A 146 -0.32 10.98 -11.17
CA GLY A 146 1.02 11.23 -11.71
C GLY A 146 1.72 10.00 -12.29
N ASN A 147 1.24 8.80 -11.99
CA ASN A 147 1.88 7.51 -12.31
C ASN A 147 1.00 6.62 -13.21
N ALA A 148 0.01 7.21 -13.88
CA ALA A 148 -0.93 6.51 -14.73
C ALA A 148 -1.38 7.42 -15.88
N SER A 149 -1.37 6.90 -17.10
CA SER A 149 -1.82 7.60 -18.30
C SER A 149 -2.38 6.60 -19.32
N THR A 150 -2.70 7.07 -20.53
CA THR A 150 -3.10 6.27 -21.69
C THR A 150 -2.01 6.33 -22.75
N ASN A 151 -1.57 5.17 -23.24
CA ASN A 151 -0.67 5.05 -24.38
C ASN A 151 -1.42 5.49 -25.66
N ILE A 152 -0.91 6.51 -26.36
CA ILE A 152 -1.54 7.11 -27.55
C ILE A 152 -1.66 6.11 -28.69
N ASP A 153 -0.62 5.30 -28.92
CA ASP A 153 -0.52 4.40 -30.07
C ASP A 153 -1.47 3.20 -29.95
N THR A 154 -1.75 2.76 -28.72
CA THR A 154 -2.58 1.58 -28.44
C THR A 154 -3.94 1.89 -27.84
N ASN A 155 -4.14 3.13 -27.38
CA ASN A 155 -5.28 3.57 -26.57
C ASN A 155 -5.50 2.71 -25.31
N MET A 156 -4.42 2.13 -24.76
CA MET A 156 -4.46 1.28 -23.57
C MET A 156 -3.89 2.02 -22.36
N PRO A 157 -4.39 1.74 -21.15
CA PRO A 157 -3.83 2.32 -19.94
C PRO A 157 -2.38 1.86 -19.72
N VAL A 158 -1.55 2.75 -19.19
CA VAL A 158 -0.15 2.50 -18.82
C VAL A 158 0.13 3.06 -17.43
N VAL A 159 0.88 2.33 -16.62
CA VAL A 159 1.38 2.76 -15.30
C VAL A 159 2.91 2.71 -15.26
N TYR A 160 3.51 3.58 -14.47
CA TYR A 160 4.96 3.76 -14.37
C TYR A 160 5.34 4.22 -12.96
N ASP A 161 6.65 4.19 -12.64
CA ASP A 161 7.17 4.50 -11.31
C ASP A 161 6.60 3.61 -10.19
N GLY A 162 6.63 2.30 -10.45
CA GLY A 162 6.16 1.27 -9.53
C GLY A 162 6.97 1.15 -8.25
N ALA A 163 6.26 1.12 -7.12
CA ALA A 163 6.78 0.82 -5.79
C ALA A 163 6.28 -0.57 -5.34
N CYS A 164 6.57 -1.58 -6.15
CA CYS A 164 5.91 -2.88 -6.10
C CYS A 164 6.06 -3.62 -4.77
N LEU A 165 5.00 -4.36 -4.43
CA LEU A 165 4.93 -5.30 -3.31
C LEU A 165 3.99 -6.46 -3.70
N TYR A 166 4.16 -7.62 -3.09
CA TYR A 166 3.09 -8.60 -2.92
C TYR A 166 2.33 -8.25 -1.64
N ALA A 167 1.09 -7.82 -1.80
CA ALA A 167 0.28 -7.20 -0.76
C ALA A 167 -1.19 -7.65 -0.85
N HIS A 168 -2.02 -7.26 0.10
CA HIS A 168 -3.46 -7.26 -0.13
C HIS A 168 -3.81 -6.25 -1.24
N SER A 169 -4.55 -6.70 -2.25
CA SER A 169 -4.89 -5.90 -3.44
C SER A 169 -5.57 -4.56 -3.11
N GLU A 170 -6.39 -4.51 -2.04
CA GLU A 170 -7.06 -3.27 -1.63
C GLU A 170 -6.10 -2.16 -1.19
N MET A 171 -4.84 -2.48 -0.86
CA MET A 171 -3.83 -1.48 -0.52
C MET A 171 -3.50 -0.55 -1.69
N GLU A 172 -3.62 -1.02 -2.94
CA GLU A 172 -3.35 -0.20 -4.14
C GLU A 172 -4.20 1.08 -4.16
N MET A 173 -5.47 0.97 -3.74
CA MET A 173 -6.43 2.06 -3.79
C MET A 173 -6.25 3.10 -2.68
N ALA A 174 -5.24 2.96 -1.80
CA ALA A 174 -4.93 3.94 -0.76
C ALA A 174 -4.66 5.33 -1.35
N ALA A 175 -3.98 5.39 -2.49
CA ALA A 175 -3.64 6.63 -3.18
C ALA A 175 -4.85 7.34 -3.82
N TRP A 176 -6.01 6.67 -3.89
CA TRP A 176 -7.25 7.18 -4.50
C TRP A 176 -8.23 7.72 -3.45
N ARG A 177 -7.91 7.60 -2.16
CA ARG A 177 -8.69 8.18 -1.07
C ARG A 177 -8.66 9.72 -1.07
N PRO A 178 -7.51 10.38 -1.30
CA PRO A 178 -7.45 11.84 -1.35
C PRO A 178 -8.27 12.43 -2.50
N ILE A 179 -9.14 13.39 -2.18
CA ILE A 179 -9.96 14.12 -3.16
C ILE A 179 -9.07 15.00 -4.08
N ARG A 180 -7.85 15.32 -3.66
CA ARG A 180 -6.88 16.13 -4.41
C ARG A 180 -6.29 15.43 -5.65
N HIS A 181 -6.54 14.14 -5.85
CA HIS A 181 -6.07 13.39 -7.02
C HIS A 181 -7.21 13.18 -8.02
N LEU A 182 -6.89 13.17 -9.32
CA LEU A 182 -7.86 12.94 -10.40
C LEU A 182 -8.36 11.48 -10.42
N ILE A 183 -7.53 10.53 -9.99
CA ILE A 183 -7.91 9.14 -9.77
C ILE A 183 -8.43 9.00 -8.33
N GLY A 184 -9.72 8.68 -8.19
CA GLY A 184 -10.45 8.71 -6.92
C GLY A 184 -11.44 7.56 -6.71
N ARG A 185 -12.43 7.77 -5.83
CA ARG A 185 -13.42 6.75 -5.43
C ARG A 185 -14.19 6.11 -6.61
N GLN A 186 -14.38 6.85 -7.71
CA GLN A 186 -15.02 6.33 -8.92
C GLN A 186 -14.21 5.20 -9.57
N TYR A 187 -12.87 5.28 -9.53
CA TYR A 187 -11.98 4.21 -9.98
C TYR A 187 -12.01 3.04 -9.01
N MET A 188 -12.00 3.31 -7.70
CA MET A 188 -12.11 2.25 -6.69
C MET A 188 -13.41 1.43 -6.87
N LYS A 189 -14.54 2.12 -7.07
CA LYS A 189 -15.84 1.47 -7.33
C LYS A 189 -15.81 0.63 -8.61
N ALA A 190 -15.24 1.13 -9.70
CA ALA A 190 -15.15 0.40 -10.95
C ALA A 190 -14.21 -0.82 -10.85
N TYR A 191 -13.09 -0.71 -10.11
CA TYR A 191 -12.18 -1.82 -9.84
C TYR A 191 -12.88 -2.99 -9.14
N PHE A 192 -13.73 -2.72 -8.16
CA PHE A 192 -14.45 -3.78 -7.43
C PHE A 192 -15.48 -4.55 -8.29
N ASN A 193 -15.84 -4.06 -9.47
CA ASN A 193 -16.64 -4.84 -10.44
C ASN A 193 -15.83 -5.98 -11.09
N TYR A 194 -14.49 -5.87 -11.10
CA TYR A 194 -13.59 -6.85 -11.73
C TYR A 194 -12.81 -7.69 -10.71
N PHE A 195 -12.59 -7.15 -9.51
CA PHE A 195 -11.91 -7.83 -8.42
C PHE A 195 -12.66 -7.57 -7.11
N PRO A 196 -13.51 -8.50 -6.64
CA PRO A 196 -14.41 -8.26 -5.52
C PRO A 196 -13.73 -7.81 -4.23
N VAL A 197 -14.49 -7.12 -3.39
CA VAL A 197 -14.07 -6.70 -2.05
C VAL A 197 -13.77 -7.92 -1.17
N SER A 198 -12.72 -7.84 -0.35
CA SER A 198 -12.39 -8.90 0.60
C SER A 198 -13.36 -8.88 1.79
N MET A 199 -13.83 -10.06 2.20
CA MET A 199 -14.64 -10.20 3.42
C MET A 199 -13.81 -9.89 4.68
N PRO A 200 -14.37 -9.23 5.71
CA PRO A 200 -15.71 -8.63 5.77
C PRO A 200 -15.82 -7.36 4.90
N GLU A 201 -16.82 -7.29 4.01
CA GLU A 201 -16.95 -6.18 3.07
C GLU A 201 -17.26 -4.85 3.75
N GLU A 202 -17.97 -4.88 4.88
CA GLU A 202 -18.32 -3.71 5.67
C GLU A 202 -17.09 -2.93 6.19
N ASP A 203 -15.95 -3.61 6.34
CA ASP A 203 -14.70 -3.01 6.80
C ASP A 203 -13.88 -2.38 5.65
N GLN A 204 -14.33 -2.46 4.39
CA GLN A 204 -13.54 -2.04 3.22
C GLN A 204 -13.11 -0.57 3.25
N ASP A 205 -14.01 0.37 3.56
CA ASP A 205 -13.63 1.80 3.60
C ASP A 205 -12.66 2.10 4.75
N ASP A 206 -12.79 1.40 5.88
CA ASP A 206 -11.88 1.54 7.02
C ASP A 206 -10.52 0.92 6.75
N ARG A 207 -10.45 -0.23 6.06
CA ARG A 207 -9.19 -0.78 5.53
C ARG A 207 -8.54 0.20 4.57
N ASN A 208 -9.30 0.82 3.67
CA ASN A 208 -8.77 1.85 2.78
C ASN A 208 -8.26 3.08 3.54
N LEU A 209 -8.93 3.50 4.62
CA LEU A 209 -8.44 4.58 5.51
C LEU A 209 -7.15 4.20 6.22
N LEU A 210 -7.03 2.96 6.70
CA LEU A 210 -5.81 2.42 7.31
C LEU A 210 -4.66 2.35 6.29
N TYR A 211 -4.91 1.88 5.06
CA TYR A 211 -3.89 1.90 4.00
C TYR A 211 -3.50 3.32 3.59
N TYR A 212 -4.45 4.26 3.61
CA TYR A 212 -4.19 5.66 3.38
C TYR A 212 -3.33 6.31 4.47
N LEU A 213 -3.46 5.88 5.74
CA LEU A 213 -2.56 6.35 6.82
C LEU A 213 -1.09 6.12 6.48
N ARG A 214 -0.74 4.96 5.89
CA ARG A 214 0.62 4.68 5.40
C ARG A 214 1.08 5.69 4.35
N TRP A 215 0.18 6.16 3.49
CA TRP A 215 0.46 7.18 2.48
C TRP A 215 0.79 8.55 3.09
N ASP A 216 0.02 8.96 4.10
CA ASP A 216 0.24 10.23 4.79
C ASP A 216 1.49 10.20 5.67
N LEU A 217 1.78 9.09 6.34
CA LEU A 217 3.05 8.90 7.06
C LEU A 217 4.26 9.00 6.11
N LYS A 218 4.19 8.35 4.94
CA LYS A 218 5.20 8.49 3.88
C LYS A 218 5.37 9.95 3.46
N SER A 219 4.26 10.67 3.28
CA SER A 219 4.30 12.09 2.88
C SER A 219 4.89 12.96 3.98
N SER A 220 4.54 12.71 5.25
CA SER A 220 5.10 13.41 6.40
C SER A 220 6.61 13.18 6.53
N ALA A 221 7.08 11.95 6.30
CA ALA A 221 8.50 11.61 6.33
C ALA A 221 9.31 12.22 5.16
N LEU A 222 8.69 12.44 3.99
CA LEU A 222 9.37 13.04 2.83
C LEU A 222 9.48 14.58 2.94
N PHE A 223 8.49 15.24 3.55
CA PHE A 223 8.41 16.70 3.59
C PHE A 223 8.75 17.23 5.00
N SER A 224 10.00 17.07 5.40
CA SER A 224 10.53 17.56 6.68
C SER A 224 10.18 19.03 6.94
N GLY A 225 9.69 19.35 8.15
CA GLY A 225 9.24 20.69 8.54
C GLY A 225 7.82 21.05 8.11
N ASN A 226 7.18 20.27 7.23
CA ASN A 226 5.78 20.43 6.88
C ASN A 226 4.89 19.48 7.71
N LEU A 227 4.36 20.01 8.82
CA LEU A 227 3.54 19.23 9.76
C LEU A 227 2.10 18.95 9.27
N ARG A 228 1.71 19.42 8.08
CA ARG A 228 0.36 19.17 7.55
C ARG A 228 0.06 17.68 7.45
N TYR A 229 0.98 16.89 6.92
CA TYR A 229 0.79 15.44 6.76
C TYR A 229 0.81 14.70 8.10
N ARG A 230 1.68 15.10 9.04
CA ARG A 230 1.67 14.60 10.42
C ARG A 230 0.31 14.81 11.07
N ASN A 231 -0.25 16.02 10.98
CA ASN A 231 -1.56 16.32 11.56
C ASN A 231 -2.68 15.52 10.90
N MET A 232 -2.65 15.36 9.57
CA MET A 232 -3.62 14.49 8.86
C MET A 232 -3.51 13.03 9.28
N ALA A 233 -2.29 12.52 9.50
CA ALA A 233 -2.06 11.19 10.02
C ALA A 233 -2.65 11.05 11.43
N LYS A 234 -2.38 12.00 12.35
CA LYS A 234 -2.94 12.00 13.71
C LYS A 234 -4.48 11.94 13.72
N GLU A 235 -5.14 12.76 12.90
CA GLU A 235 -6.61 12.75 12.81
C GLU A 235 -7.16 11.43 12.24
N THR A 236 -6.45 10.83 11.29
CA THR A 236 -6.77 9.49 10.77
C THR A 236 -6.64 8.43 11.87
N MET A 237 -5.55 8.46 12.65
CA MET A 237 -5.34 7.52 13.76
C MET A 237 -6.43 7.66 14.83
N LYS A 238 -6.75 8.89 15.26
CA LYS A 238 -7.83 9.16 16.22
C LYS A 238 -9.17 8.61 15.73
N THR A 239 -9.49 8.85 14.47
CA THR A 239 -10.72 8.36 13.83
C THR A 239 -10.81 6.84 13.92
N LEU A 240 -9.75 6.14 13.52
CA LEU A 240 -9.70 4.67 13.54
C LEU A 240 -9.76 4.11 14.97
N ILE A 241 -8.98 4.67 15.89
CA ILE A 241 -8.97 4.22 17.30
C ILE A 241 -10.34 4.41 17.95
N ASN A 242 -10.98 5.56 17.76
CA ASN A 242 -12.31 5.84 18.32
C ASN A 242 -13.39 4.93 17.74
N LYS A 243 -13.26 4.50 16.48
CA LYS A 243 -14.20 3.60 15.81
C LYS A 243 -14.06 2.15 16.27
N PHE A 244 -12.87 1.74 16.72
CA PHE A 244 -12.56 0.35 17.05
C PHE A 244 -12.01 0.16 18.48
N PRO A 245 -12.69 0.67 19.54
CA PRO A 245 -12.14 0.68 20.89
C PRO A 245 -11.96 -0.73 21.49
N GLY A 246 -12.73 -1.72 21.02
CA GLY A 246 -12.66 -3.11 21.49
C GLY A 246 -11.70 -4.02 20.72
N GLY A 247 -11.03 -3.50 19.68
CA GLY A 247 -10.08 -4.29 18.89
C GLY A 247 -10.66 -5.53 18.21
N TYR A 248 -9.80 -6.46 17.86
CA TYR A 248 -10.17 -7.71 17.19
C TYR A 248 -10.97 -8.65 18.11
N GLU A 249 -10.60 -8.70 19.39
CA GLU A 249 -11.17 -9.61 20.37
C GLU A 249 -12.66 -9.33 20.56
N ALA A 250 -13.06 -8.07 20.76
CA ALA A 250 -14.47 -7.71 20.87
C ALA A 250 -15.22 -8.03 19.56
N TRP A 251 -14.63 -7.71 18.42
CA TRP A 251 -15.23 -7.99 17.11
C TRP A 251 -15.48 -9.48 16.87
N ALA A 252 -14.53 -10.34 17.25
CA ALA A 252 -14.66 -11.79 17.10
C ALA A 252 -15.75 -12.33 18.04
N ILE A 253 -15.76 -11.88 19.31
CA ILE A 253 -16.77 -12.26 20.31
C ILE A 253 -18.18 -11.87 19.85
N ASP A 254 -18.37 -10.63 19.39
CA ASP A 254 -19.67 -10.12 18.94
C ASP A 254 -20.24 -10.91 17.76
N ARG A 255 -19.38 -11.60 17.00
CA ARG A 255 -19.76 -12.42 15.85
C ARG A 255 -19.79 -13.92 16.14
N GLY A 256 -19.52 -14.32 17.37
CA GLY A 256 -19.40 -15.73 17.75
C GLY A 256 -18.22 -16.44 17.06
N GLU A 257 -17.22 -15.69 16.60
CA GLU A 257 -15.99 -16.24 16.03
C GLU A 257 -15.01 -16.64 17.14
N LYS A 258 -14.27 -17.73 16.92
CA LYS A 258 -13.18 -18.10 17.83
C LYS A 258 -12.09 -17.04 17.78
N VAL A 259 -11.77 -16.46 18.93
CA VAL A 259 -10.67 -15.48 19.05
C VAL A 259 -9.35 -16.15 18.67
N VAL A 260 -8.72 -15.63 17.63
CA VAL A 260 -7.36 -15.99 17.21
C VAL A 260 -6.37 -14.97 17.79
N VAL A 261 -5.50 -15.44 18.67
CA VAL A 261 -4.39 -14.64 19.21
C VAL A 261 -3.19 -14.81 18.30
N ARG A 262 -2.71 -13.70 17.72
CA ARG A 262 -1.43 -13.64 17.00
C ARG A 262 -0.47 -12.81 17.84
N ASN A 263 0.64 -13.40 18.25
CA ASN A 263 1.74 -12.66 18.85
C ASN A 263 2.60 -12.11 17.71
N THR A 264 2.28 -10.93 17.20
CA THR A 264 3.17 -10.24 16.27
C THR A 264 4.45 -9.91 17.04
N PRO A 265 5.63 -10.42 16.66
CA PRO A 265 6.84 -10.19 17.44
C PRO A 265 7.17 -8.70 17.46
N TYR A 266 6.93 -8.05 18.61
CA TYR A 266 7.25 -6.63 18.88
C TYR A 266 8.72 -6.26 18.63
N ALA A 267 9.59 -7.26 18.48
CA ALA A 267 11.04 -7.09 18.52
C ALA A 267 11.71 -7.97 17.44
N THR A 268 11.56 -7.61 16.17
CA THR A 268 12.56 -8.03 15.20
C THR A 268 13.22 -6.79 14.63
N VAL A 269 14.45 -6.56 15.09
CA VAL A 269 15.43 -5.56 14.64
C VAL A 269 15.07 -5.05 13.25
N LEU A 270 14.46 -3.87 13.23
CA LEU A 270 14.23 -3.16 11.98
C LEU A 270 15.60 -2.74 11.45
N PRO A 271 15.89 -2.92 10.16
CA PRO A 271 17.10 -2.36 9.56
C PRO A 271 17.18 -0.86 9.92
N GLN A 272 18.37 -0.33 10.19
CA GLN A 272 18.51 1.10 10.41
C GLN A 272 18.00 1.84 9.16
N LEU A 273 16.99 2.69 9.37
CA LEU A 273 16.53 3.71 8.40
C LEU A 273 17.65 4.67 8.04
#